data_AF-A0A178VHI0-F1
#
_entry.id   AF-A0A178VHI0-F1
#
_cell.length_a   1.000
_cell.length_b   1.000
_cell.length_c   1.000
_cell.angle_alpha   90.00
_cell.angle_beta   90.00
_cell.angle_gamma   90.00
#
_symmetry.space_group_name_H-M   'P 1'
#
loop_
_entity.id
_entity.type
_entity.pdbx_description
1 polymer ?
#
loop_
_entity_poly.entity_id
_entity_poly.type
_entity_poly.pdbx_seq_one_letter_code
_entity_poly.pdbx_strand_id
1 'polypeptide(L)'
;MAKTGVFDSDPTAIAKAKELKREMKKLLIKIDDEDDLGVQTIDQLQDALSALREATMRKMAKSSSLEMLETVSCPEEFRCPLSNELMRDPVVLASGQVCERRISIQFFFF
;
A
#
# COMPACT_ATOMS: atom_id res chain seq x y z
N MET A 1 23.15 -14.36 23.52
CA MET A 1 24.11 -13.25 23.36
C MET A 1 23.54 -12.26 22.34
N ALA A 2 23.71 -10.95 22.59
CA ALA A 2 23.45 -9.75 21.75
C ALA A 2 22.07 -9.59 21.08
N LYS A 3 21.15 -8.78 21.63
CA LYS A 3 20.98 -7.30 21.46
C LYS A 3 20.58 -6.91 20.02
N THR A 4 19.29 -6.69 19.77
CA THR A 4 18.81 -5.90 18.62
C THR A 4 18.19 -4.63 19.13
N GLY A 5 18.66 -3.52 18.56
CA GLY A 5 18.60 -2.18 19.10
C GLY A 5 17.20 -1.62 19.23
N VAL A 6 17.06 -0.84 20.29
CA VAL A 6 16.01 0.13 20.55
C VAL A 6 15.78 0.97 19.30
N PHE A 7 14.60 0.84 18.71
CA PHE A 7 14.13 1.70 17.62
C PHE A 7 13.79 3.05 18.24
N ASP A 8 14.76 3.97 18.26
CA ASP A 8 14.54 5.37 18.64
C ASP A 8 13.72 6.05 17.53
N SER A 9 12.42 5.78 17.52
CA SER A 9 11.48 6.69 16.92
C SER A 9 11.32 7.86 17.87
N ASP A 10 11.84 9.01 17.47
CA ASP A 10 11.75 10.26 18.23
C ASP A 10 10.32 10.44 18.77
N PRO A 11 10.14 10.43 20.11
CA PRO A 11 8.81 10.46 20.73
C PRO A 11 8.02 11.72 20.32
N THR A 12 8.74 12.78 19.92
CA THR A 12 8.18 14.03 19.40
C THR A 12 7.47 13.84 18.06
N ALA A 13 8.07 13.07 17.15
CA ALA A 13 7.51 12.82 15.82
C ALA A 13 6.25 11.93 15.88
N ILE A 14 6.19 11.00 16.83
CA ILE A 14 5.01 10.16 17.08
C ILE A 14 3.86 10.99 17.67
N ALA A 15 4.17 11.88 18.63
CA ALA A 15 3.18 12.77 19.22
C ALA A 15 2.57 13.71 18.17
N LYS A 16 3.41 14.29 17.29
CA LYS A 16 2.96 15.15 16.17
C LYS A 16 2.08 14.42 15.16
N ALA A 17 2.42 13.18 14.80
CA ALA A 17 1.59 12.38 13.91
C ALA A 17 0.21 12.04 14.51
N LYS A 18 0.15 11.79 15.83
CA LYS A 18 -1.10 11.51 16.53
C LYS A 18 -1.99 12.76 16.66
N GLU A 19 -1.38 13.91 16.89
CA GLU A 19 -2.05 15.22 16.92
C GLU A 19 -2.66 15.55 15.55
N LEU A 20 -1.87 15.42 14.47
CA LEU A 20 -2.33 15.66 13.09
C LEU A 20 -3.48 14.72 12.70
N LYS A 21 -3.42 13.45 13.11
CA LYS A 21 -4.50 12.47 12.87
C LYS A 21 -5.80 12.84 13.59
N ARG A 22 -5.72 13.46 14.76
CA ARG A 22 -6.91 13.93 15.50
C ARG A 22 -7.53 15.15 14.82
N GLU A 23 -6.72 16.11 14.39
CA GLU A 23 -7.20 17.29 13.65
C GLU A 23 -7.85 16.88 12.33
N MET A 24 -7.25 15.95 11.58
CA MET A 24 -7.86 15.39 10.37
C MET A 24 -9.21 14.73 10.66
N LYS A 25 -9.30 13.91 11.72
CA LYS A 25 -10.58 13.27 12.09
C LYS A 25 -11.65 14.30 12.47
N LYS A 26 -11.26 15.40 13.13
CA LYS A 26 -12.16 16.49 13.50
C LYS A 26 -12.68 17.25 12.28
N LEU A 27 -11.83 17.48 11.27
CA LEU A 27 -12.23 18.10 10.00
C LEU A 27 -13.20 17.19 9.22
N LEU A 28 -12.94 15.88 9.18
CA LEU A 28 -13.84 14.92 8.53
C LEU A 28 -15.23 14.86 9.17
N ILE A 29 -15.32 14.94 10.50
CA ILE A 29 -16.61 14.97 11.21
C ILE A 29 -17.34 16.29 10.90
N LYS A 30 -16.64 17.43 10.86
CA LYS A 30 -17.25 18.72 10.50
C LYS A 30 -17.79 18.76 9.06
N ILE A 31 -17.20 18.01 8.15
CA ILE A 31 -17.64 17.88 6.75
C ILE A 31 -18.94 17.08 6.65
N ASP A 32 -19.19 16.16 7.59
CA ASP A 32 -20.38 15.30 7.62
C ASP A 32 -21.60 16.00 8.23
N ASP A 33 -21.39 16.98 9.13
CA ASP A 33 -22.45 17.64 9.91
C ASP A 33 -22.99 18.96 9.28
N GLU A 34 -22.24 19.68 8.45
CA GLU A 34 -22.64 21.00 7.93
C GLU A 34 -22.49 21.09 6.40
N ASP A 35 -23.61 21.32 5.70
CA ASP A 35 -23.75 21.62 4.26
C ASP A 35 -23.00 22.89 3.78
N ASP A 36 -22.07 23.44 4.56
CA ASP A 36 -21.18 24.53 4.16
C ASP A 36 -19.79 23.97 3.79
N LEU A 37 -19.78 23.16 2.71
CA LEU A 37 -18.59 22.71 1.99
C LEU A 37 -17.96 23.87 1.22
N GLY A 38 -17.71 24.99 1.89
CA GLY A 38 -17.03 26.13 1.32
C GLY A 38 -15.65 25.69 0.82
N VAL A 39 -15.23 26.17 -0.35
CA VAL A 39 -13.94 25.84 -1.01
C VAL A 39 -12.75 25.89 -0.03
N GLN A 40 -12.81 26.77 0.96
CA GLN A 40 -11.81 26.91 2.01
C GLN A 40 -11.65 25.66 2.91
N THR A 41 -12.72 24.93 3.22
CA THR A 41 -12.63 23.69 4.04
C THR A 41 -12.02 22.55 3.24
N ILE A 42 -12.29 22.50 1.93
CA ILE A 42 -11.70 21.56 0.99
C ILE A 42 -10.19 21.85 0.82
N ASP A 43 -9.81 23.12 0.63
CA ASP A 43 -8.40 23.52 0.53
C ASP A 43 -7.63 23.16 1.80
N GLN A 44 -8.20 23.45 2.98
CA GLN A 44 -7.60 23.08 4.27
C GLN A 44 -7.47 21.57 4.47
N LEU A 45 -8.46 20.79 4.01
CA LEU A 45 -8.39 19.33 4.04
C LEU A 45 -7.30 18.82 3.08
N GLN A 46 -7.20 19.40 1.88
CA GLN A 46 -6.19 19.04 0.89
C GLN A 46 -4.78 19.33 1.40
N ASP A 47 -4.57 20.47 2.05
CA ASP A 47 -3.29 20.82 2.69
C ASP A 47 -2.96 19.86 3.83
N ALA A 48 -3.93 19.55 4.70
CA ALA A 48 -3.75 18.61 5.81
C ALA A 48 -3.42 17.18 5.31
N LEU A 49 -4.10 16.72 4.27
CA LEU A 49 -3.85 15.43 3.63
C LEU A 49 -2.47 15.40 2.94
N SER A 50 -2.08 16.50 2.29
CA SER A 50 -0.76 16.61 1.65
C SER A 50 0.36 16.58 2.69
N ALA A 51 0.23 17.34 3.77
CA ALA A 51 1.18 17.32 4.89
C ALA A 51 1.26 15.95 5.56
N LEU A 52 0.12 15.25 5.74
CA LEU A 52 0.10 13.89 6.26
C LEU A 52 0.75 12.89 5.29
N ARG A 53 0.48 13.00 3.99
CA ARG A 53 1.11 12.18 2.96
C ARG A 53 2.62 12.40 2.96
N GLU A 54 3.12 13.63 3.05
CA GLU A 54 4.57 13.87 3.14
C GLU A 54 5.20 13.34 4.43
N ALA A 55 4.49 13.45 5.57
CA ALA A 55 4.97 12.93 6.84
C ALA A 55 4.99 11.39 6.88
N THR A 56 4.02 10.75 6.23
CA THR A 56 3.93 9.29 6.11
C THR A 56 4.87 8.76 5.02
N MET A 57 5.00 9.43 3.88
CA MET A 57 5.97 9.10 2.83
C MET A 57 7.41 9.30 3.30
N ARG A 58 7.71 10.25 4.20
CA ARG A 58 9.05 10.33 4.84
C ARG A 58 9.33 9.17 5.79
N LYS A 59 8.30 8.63 6.47
CA LYS A 59 8.40 7.36 7.21
C LYS A 59 8.61 6.17 6.27
N MET A 60 7.94 6.17 5.12
CA MET A 60 7.97 5.09 4.12
C MET A 60 9.15 5.19 3.14
N ALA A 61 9.82 6.33 3.00
CA ALA A 61 11.07 6.45 2.25
C ALA A 61 12.24 5.80 3.01
N LYS A 62 12.08 5.58 4.33
CA LYS A 62 13.02 4.80 5.15
C LYS A 62 12.66 3.31 5.21
N SER A 63 11.49 2.93 4.70
CA SER A 63 11.09 1.55 4.43
C SER A 63 10.66 1.48 2.97
N SER A 64 11.66 1.51 2.07
CA SER A 64 11.57 1.19 0.64
C SER A 64 10.15 1.14 0.07
N SER A 65 9.83 2.10 -0.80
CA SER A 65 8.57 2.25 -1.55
C SER A 65 8.09 1.01 -2.34
N LEU A 66 8.78 -0.12 -2.24
CA LEU A 66 8.39 -1.45 -2.71
C LEU A 66 7.51 -2.22 -1.69
N GLU A 67 7.69 -1.99 -0.39
CA GLU A 67 7.04 -2.78 0.68
C GLU A 67 5.54 -2.41 0.87
N MET A 68 5.13 -1.20 0.47
CA MET A 68 3.71 -0.82 0.54
C MET A 68 2.89 -1.45 -0.58
N LEU A 69 3.51 -1.75 -1.74
CA LEU A 69 2.91 -2.60 -2.77
C LEU A 69 2.93 -4.08 -2.37
N GLU A 70 3.89 -4.48 -1.53
CA GLU A 70 4.06 -5.85 -1.05
C GLU A 70 2.94 -6.31 -0.11
N THR A 71 2.20 -5.37 0.50
CA THR A 71 0.99 -5.70 1.28
C THR A 71 -0.23 -6.01 0.41
N VAL A 72 -0.21 -5.68 -0.87
CA VAL A 72 -1.18 -6.19 -1.84
C VAL A 72 -0.56 -7.44 -2.45
N SER A 73 -0.59 -8.54 -1.69
CA SER A 73 -0.16 -9.84 -2.21
C SER A 73 -0.90 -10.10 -3.51
N CYS A 74 -0.16 -10.22 -4.61
CA CYS A 74 -0.76 -10.49 -5.91
C CYS A 74 -1.68 -11.72 -5.80
N PRO A 75 -2.97 -11.61 -6.19
CA PRO A 75 -3.92 -12.71 -6.10
C PRO A 75 -3.40 -13.97 -6.77
N GLU A 76 -3.72 -15.13 -6.20
CA GLU A 76 -3.19 -16.42 -6.63
C GLU A 76 -3.60 -16.74 -8.08
N GLU A 77 -4.72 -16.20 -8.55
CA GLU A 77 -5.23 -16.40 -9.91
C GLU A 77 -4.30 -15.82 -11.00
N PHE A 78 -3.43 -14.88 -10.66
CA PHE A 78 -2.45 -14.30 -11.57
C PHE A 78 -1.11 -15.04 -11.56
N ARG A 79 -0.94 -16.02 -10.66
CA ARG A 79 0.28 -16.81 -10.55
C ARG A 79 0.16 -18.08 -11.37
N CYS A 80 1.28 -18.51 -11.93
CA CYS A 80 1.33 -19.77 -12.66
C CYS A 80 1.18 -20.92 -11.66
N PRO A 81 0.25 -21.87 -11.87
CA PRO A 81 0.02 -22.98 -10.94
C PRO A 81 1.21 -23.95 -10.84
N LEU A 82 2.21 -23.86 -11.73
CA LEU A 82 3.40 -24.70 -11.73
C LEU A 82 4.63 -24.04 -11.07
N SER A 83 4.80 -22.71 -11.19
CA SER A 83 5.95 -22.00 -10.58
C SER A 83 5.61 -21.09 -9.41
N ASN A 84 4.32 -20.82 -9.16
CA ASN A 84 3.85 -19.79 -8.23
C ASN A 84 4.38 -18.36 -8.54
N GLU A 85 4.95 -18.14 -9.72
CA GLU A 85 5.37 -16.82 -10.17
C GLU A 85 4.26 -16.10 -10.94
N LEU A 86 4.27 -14.76 -10.92
CA LEU A 86 3.35 -13.94 -11.71
C LEU A 86 3.46 -14.27 -13.21
N MET A 87 2.33 -14.59 -13.83
CA MET A 87 2.27 -14.84 -15.27
C MET A 87 2.46 -13.54 -16.05
N ARG A 88 3.38 -13.56 -17.03
CA ARG A 88 3.58 -12.49 -18.01
C ARG A 88 2.92 -12.80 -19.34
N ASP A 89 2.78 -14.09 -19.66
CA ASP A 89 2.23 -14.59 -20.91
C ASP A 89 1.30 -15.78 -20.62
N PRO A 90 0.09 -15.53 -20.08
CA PRO A 90 -0.85 -16.58 -19.71
C PRO A 90 -1.40 -17.32 -20.94
N VAL A 91 -1.36 -18.64 -20.89
CA VAL A 91 -1.87 -19.57 -21.90
C VAL A 91 -2.88 -20.52 -21.26
N VAL A 92 -4.01 -20.74 -21.92
CA VAL A 92 -5.05 -21.68 -21.48
C VAL A 92 -4.68 -23.09 -21.95
N LEU A 93 -4.60 -24.01 -21.00
CA LEU A 93 -4.35 -25.43 -21.25
C LEU A 93 -5.65 -26.17 -21.60
N ALA A 94 -5.54 -27.37 -22.18
CA ALA A 94 -6.70 -28.22 -22.47
C ALA A 94 -7.51 -28.60 -21.21
N SER A 95 -6.87 -28.57 -20.02
CA SER A 95 -7.53 -28.74 -18.72
C SER A 95 -8.40 -27.56 -18.31
N GLY A 96 -8.35 -26.44 -19.04
CA GLY A 96 -9.01 -25.18 -18.69
C GLY A 96 -8.24 -24.32 -17.69
N GLN A 97 -7.05 -24.74 -17.24
CA GLN A 97 -6.18 -23.95 -16.36
C GLN A 97 -5.33 -22.93 -17.15
N VAL A 98 -5.03 -21.80 -16.52
CA VAL A 98 -4.15 -20.76 -17.08
C VAL A 98 -2.74 -20.93 -16.53
N CYS A 99 -1.74 -20.98 -17.42
CA CYS A 99 -0.34 -21.19 -17.09
C CYS A 99 0.57 -20.22 -17.86
N GLU A 100 1.77 -19.95 -17.35
CA GLU A 100 2.78 -19.19 -18.09
C GLU A 100 3.26 -19.98 -19.33
N ARG A 101 3.29 -19.33 -20.50
CA ARG A 101 3.67 -19.96 -21.78
C ARG A 101 4.99 -20.74 -21.73
N ARG A 102 6.02 -20.17 -21.11
CA ARG A 102 7.35 -20.82 -21.05
C ARG A 102 7.29 -22.14 -20.30
N ILE A 103 6.51 -22.18 -19.22
CA ILE A 103 6.38 -23.36 -18.38
C ILE A 103 5.47 -24.38 -19.05
N SER A 104 4.37 -23.94 -19.67
CA SER A 104 3.48 -24.86 -20.39
C SER A 104 4.22 -25.58 -21.53
N ILE A 105 5.07 -24.88 -22.28
CA ILE A 105 5.87 -25.51 -23.35
C ILE A 105 6.90 -26.47 -22.74
N GLN A 106 7.57 -26.12 -21.63
CA GLN A 106 8.55 -27.02 -21.04
C GLN A 106 7.91 -28.28 -20.42
N PHE A 107 6.69 -28.18 -19.90
CA PHE A 107 6.04 -29.24 -19.13
C PHE A 107 5.09 -30.13 -19.95
N PHE A 108 4.46 -29.60 -21.01
CA PHE A 108 3.47 -30.33 -21.82
C PHE A 108 3.96 -30.74 -23.21
N PHE A 109 5.16 -30.32 -23.64
CA PHE A 109 5.78 -30.74 -24.90
C PHE A 109 6.87 -31.83 -24.74
N PHE A 110 6.94 -32.49 -23.58
CA PHE A 110 7.70 -33.72 -23.32
C PHE A 110 6.75 -34.82 -22.84
#